data_AF-A0A6N9BE50-F1
#
_entry.id   AF-A0A6N9BE50-F1
#
_cell.length_a   1.000
_cell.length_b   1.000
_cell.length_c   1.000
_cell.angle_alpha   90.00
_cell.angle_beta   90.00
_cell.angle_gamma   90.00
#
_symmetry.space_group_name_H-M   'P 1'
#
loop_
_entity.id
_entity.type
_entity.pdbx_description
1 polymer ?
#
loop_
_entity_poly.entity_id
_entity_poly.type
_entity_poly.pdbx_seq_one_letter_code
_entity_poly.pdbx_strand_id
1 'polypeptide(L)'
;MADLAGRLWEARRAGTLVEAEARQDLAGLDDAYRVQERAVRASGHARAGWKVGSTSAEARRKLGTDRPGAGALLEPFCFEAGAEVPVFAAHAPAVEGEFVFVMGEGLPPREAPFEREDVMAAVMGVTGGIEVVGSRFE
;
A
#
# COMPACT_ATOMS: atom_id res chain seq x y z
N MET A 1 -3.66 -0.71 -20.62
CA MET A 1 -3.06 -1.64 -19.61
C MET A 1 -1.54 -1.87 -19.73
N ALA A 2 -0.97 -2.19 -20.89
CA ALA A 2 0.50 -2.30 -21.05
C ALA A 2 1.09 -0.88 -20.99
N ASP A 3 1.85 -0.39 -20.02
CA ASP A 3 2.57 -0.93 -18.87
C ASP A 3 2.29 0.01 -17.67
N LEU A 4 1.05 0.05 -17.16
CA LEU A 4 0.70 0.98 -16.09
C LEU A 4 1.52 0.69 -14.81
N ALA A 5 1.77 -0.58 -14.54
CA ALA A 5 2.58 -1.02 -13.41
C ALA A 5 4.01 -0.47 -13.45
N GLY A 6 4.72 -0.63 -14.58
CA GLY A 6 6.07 -0.10 -14.75
C GLY A 6 6.09 1.43 -14.69
N ARG A 7 5.13 2.10 -15.34
CA ARG A 7 4.98 3.56 -15.27
C ARG A 7 4.81 4.06 -13.83
N LEU A 8 3.94 3.42 -13.04
CA LEU A 8 3.73 3.79 -11.63
C LEU A 8 4.98 3.54 -10.77
N TRP A 9 5.72 2.46 -11.05
CA TRP A 9 6.97 2.17 -10.37
C TRP A 9 8.06 3.20 -10.70
N GLU A 10 8.24 3.53 -11.97
CA GLU A 10 9.20 4.57 -12.39
C GLU A 10 8.79 5.95 -11.85
N ALA A 11 7.50 6.30 -11.88
CA ALA A 11 7.00 7.53 -11.29
C ALA A 11 7.28 7.63 -9.78
N ARG A 12 7.17 6.50 -9.06
CA ARG A 12 7.56 6.43 -7.64
C ARG A 12 9.05 6.71 -7.43
N ARG A 13 9.92 6.19 -8.29
CA ARG A 13 11.39 6.34 -8.17
C ARG A 13 11.88 7.71 -8.61
N ALA A 14 11.30 8.24 -9.67
CA ALA A 14 11.74 9.48 -10.33
C ALA A 14 11.07 10.74 -9.78
N GLY A 15 10.03 10.60 -8.94
CA GLY A 15 9.27 11.74 -8.43
C GLY A 15 8.37 12.40 -9.47
N THR A 16 8.04 11.68 -10.54
CA THR A 16 7.13 12.13 -11.60
C THR A 16 5.71 11.61 -11.34
N LEU A 17 4.77 12.05 -12.19
CA LEU A 17 3.38 11.63 -12.18
C LEU A 17 3.02 10.88 -13.46
N VAL A 18 1.91 10.16 -13.39
CA VAL A 18 1.27 9.45 -14.49
C VAL A 18 -0.09 10.11 -14.71
N GLU A 19 -0.42 10.47 -15.95
CA GLU A 19 -1.73 11.02 -16.33
C GLU A 19 -2.90 10.23 -15.70
N ALA A 20 -3.90 10.95 -15.20
CA ALA A 20 -5.06 10.36 -14.54
C ALA A 20 -5.84 9.40 -15.46
N GLU A 21 -5.87 9.66 -16.78
CA GLU A 21 -6.52 8.86 -17.81
C GLU A 21 -5.91 7.45 -17.92
N ALA A 22 -4.66 7.26 -17.46
CA ALA A 22 -4.02 5.95 -17.52
C ALA A 22 -4.75 4.89 -16.68
N ARG A 23 -5.62 5.30 -15.73
CA ARG A 23 -6.46 4.39 -14.93
C ARG A 23 -7.88 4.18 -15.50
N GLN A 24 -8.23 4.81 -16.62
CA GLN A 24 -9.58 4.71 -17.22
C GLN A 24 -9.92 3.29 -17.72
N ASP A 25 -8.90 2.52 -18.08
CA ASP A 25 -9.04 1.14 -18.55
C ASP A 25 -9.26 0.12 -17.42
N LEU A 26 -9.17 0.53 -16.14
CA LEU A 26 -9.34 -0.39 -15.03
C LEU A 26 -10.83 -0.69 -14.81
N ALA A 27 -11.24 -1.94 -15.01
CA ALA A 27 -12.64 -2.34 -14.91
C ALA A 27 -13.13 -2.52 -13.46
N GLY A 28 -12.24 -2.33 -12.48
CA GLY A 28 -12.57 -2.41 -11.06
C GLY A 28 -11.37 -2.74 -10.18
N LEU A 29 -11.68 -3.12 -8.95
CA LEU A 29 -10.69 -3.34 -7.89
C LEU A 29 -9.74 -4.52 -8.19
N ASP A 30 -10.22 -5.58 -8.86
CA ASP A 30 -9.38 -6.71 -9.24
C ASP A 30 -8.29 -6.31 -10.24
N ASP A 31 -8.61 -5.43 -11.19
CA ASP A 31 -7.63 -4.89 -12.12
C ASP A 31 -6.64 -3.96 -11.42
N ALA A 32 -7.10 -3.14 -10.48
CA ALA A 32 -6.24 -2.31 -9.65
C ALA A 32 -5.24 -3.17 -8.85
N TYR A 33 -5.68 -4.28 -8.25
CA TYR A 33 -4.80 -5.21 -7.54
C TYR A 33 -3.82 -5.93 -8.47
N ARG A 34 -4.22 -6.31 -9.69
CA ARG A 34 -3.29 -6.87 -10.69
C ARG A 34 -2.21 -5.86 -11.08
N VAL A 35 -2.56 -4.58 -11.21
CA VAL A 35 -1.58 -3.52 -11.47
C VAL A 35 -0.64 -3.35 -10.28
N GLN A 36 -1.15 -3.33 -9.05
CA GLN A 36 -0.33 -3.28 -7.84
C GLN A 36 0.65 -4.45 -7.78
N GLU A 37 0.19 -5.68 -7.99
CA GLU A 37 1.04 -6.88 -7.94
C GLU A 37 2.15 -6.81 -9.00
N ARG A 38 1.82 -6.35 -10.21
CA ARG A 38 2.80 -6.16 -11.29
C ARG A 38 3.80 -5.06 -10.96
N ALA A 39 3.39 -3.96 -10.33
CA ALA A 39 4.30 -2.88 -9.92
C ALA A 39 5.25 -3.36 -8.81
N VAL A 40 4.74 -4.12 -7.84
CA VAL A 40 5.56 -4.78 -6.81
C VAL A 40 6.56 -5.74 -7.47
N ARG A 41 6.14 -6.54 -8.44
CA ARG A 41 7.04 -7.45 -9.17
C ARG A 41 8.10 -6.69 -9.98
N ALA A 42 7.72 -5.60 -10.63
CA ALA A 42 8.62 -4.74 -11.39
C ALA A 42 9.67 -4.05 -10.50
N SER A 43 9.36 -3.84 -9.22
CA SER A 43 10.31 -3.27 -8.26
C SER A 43 11.53 -4.15 -7.99
N GLY A 44 11.37 -5.48 -8.11
CA GLY A 44 12.41 -6.44 -7.72
C GLY A 44 12.71 -6.50 -6.22
N HIS A 45 11.98 -5.73 -5.39
CA HIS A 45 12.19 -5.69 -3.94
C HIS A 45 11.32 -6.72 -3.22
N ALA A 46 11.83 -7.22 -2.11
CA ALA A 46 11.04 -8.04 -1.21
C ALA A 46 9.97 -7.19 -0.50
N ARG A 47 8.85 -7.87 -0.18
CA ARG A 47 7.75 -7.29 0.57
C ARG A 47 8.03 -7.45 2.06
N ALA A 48 8.08 -6.34 2.78
CA ALA A 48 8.24 -6.31 4.24
C ALA A 48 6.92 -6.52 4.99
N GLY A 49 5.77 -6.22 4.35
CA GLY A 49 4.47 -6.37 4.98
C GLY A 49 3.33 -5.81 4.15
N TRP A 50 2.24 -5.44 4.84
CA TRP A 50 1.03 -4.88 4.25
C TRP A 50 0.54 -3.68 5.05
N LYS A 51 0.00 -2.68 4.33
CA LYS A 51 -0.78 -1.57 4.88
C LYS A 51 -2.24 -1.81 4.54
N VAL A 52 -3.15 -1.55 5.48
CA VAL A 52 -4.59 -1.51 5.23
C VAL A 52 -5.07 -0.06 5.29
N GLY A 53 -5.57 0.46 4.17
CA GLY A 53 -6.10 1.82 4.05
C GLY A 53 -7.62 1.84 3.86
N SER A 54 -8.20 3.04 3.86
CA SER A 54 -9.65 3.25 3.68
C SER A 54 -10.51 2.52 4.73
N THR A 55 -10.04 2.53 5.98
CA THR A 55 -10.63 1.78 7.10
C THR A 55 -11.87 2.45 7.70
N SER A 56 -11.96 3.79 7.64
CA SER A 56 -13.13 4.54 8.13
C SER A 56 -14.17 4.78 7.01
N ALA A 57 -15.44 4.95 7.40
CA ALA A 57 -16.51 5.28 6.44
C ALA A 57 -16.26 6.63 5.75
N GLU A 58 -15.64 7.57 6.46
CA GLU A 58 -15.26 8.87 5.91
C GLU A 58 -14.15 8.74 4.86
N ALA A 59 -13.09 7.97 5.16
CA ALA A 59 -12.01 7.70 4.21
C ALA A 59 -12.53 7.00 2.96
N ARG A 60 -13.41 6.00 3.14
CA ARG A 60 -14.10 5.31 2.05
C ARG A 60 -14.89 6.26 1.14
N ARG A 61 -15.67 7.17 1.73
CA ARG A 61 -16.42 8.19 0.98
C ARG A 61 -15.48 9.15 0.23
N LYS A 62 -14.41 9.62 0.87
CA LYS A 62 -13.42 10.53 0.27
C LYS A 62 -12.68 9.88 -0.91
N LEU A 63 -12.37 8.59 -0.79
CA LEU A 63 -11.60 7.83 -1.79
C LEU A 63 -12.47 7.11 -2.82
N GLY A 64 -13.81 7.16 -2.67
CA GLY A 64 -14.74 6.46 -3.57
C GLY A 64 -14.62 4.93 -3.50
N THR A 65 -14.21 4.38 -2.36
CA THR A 65 -14.06 2.93 -2.16
C THR A 65 -15.19 2.40 -1.27
N ASP A 66 -15.68 1.19 -1.54
CA ASP A 66 -16.72 0.52 -0.76
C ASP A 66 -16.17 -0.33 0.41
N ARG A 67 -14.90 -0.71 0.37
CA ARG A 67 -14.20 -1.51 1.38
C ARG A 67 -12.76 -1.04 1.61
N PRO A 68 -12.12 -1.43 2.73
CA PRO A 68 -10.70 -1.21 2.94
C PRO A 68 -9.83 -1.83 1.83
N GLY A 69 -8.69 -1.22 1.54
CA GLY A 69 -7.72 -1.69 0.55
C GLY A 69 -6.40 -2.10 1.18
N ALA A 70 -5.71 -3.07 0.58
CA ALA A 70 -4.40 -3.55 1.05
C ALA A 70 -3.26 -3.15 0.10
N GLY A 71 -2.26 -2.42 0.60
CA GLY A 71 -1.05 -2.07 -0.13
C GLY A 71 0.15 -2.88 0.34
N ALA A 72 1.03 -3.30 -0.58
CA ALA A 72 2.28 -3.96 -0.21
C ALA A 72 3.31 -2.94 0.29
N LEU A 73 3.94 -3.22 1.43
CA LEU A 73 5.11 -2.48 1.91
C LEU A 73 6.37 -3.16 1.40
N LEU A 74 7.27 -2.42 0.76
CA LEU A 74 8.52 -2.98 0.22
C LEU A 74 9.69 -2.57 1.12
N GLU A 75 10.62 -3.49 1.36
CA GLU A 75 11.72 -3.33 2.32
C GLU A 75 12.49 -2.00 2.20
N PRO A 76 12.86 -1.49 1.01
CA PRO A 76 13.63 -0.25 0.92
C PRO A 76 12.87 1.02 1.31
N PHE A 77 11.55 0.93 1.54
CA PHE A 77 10.71 2.03 2.00
C PHE A 77 10.24 1.86 3.44
N CYS A 78 10.80 0.89 4.17
CA CYS A 78 10.63 0.74 5.60
C CYS A 78 11.86 1.33 6.28
N PHE A 79 11.66 2.36 7.10
CA PHE A 79 12.74 3.11 7.75
C PHE A 79 12.63 3.02 9.26
N GLU A 80 13.77 3.05 9.93
CA GLU A 80 13.85 3.14 11.38
C GLU A 80 13.47 4.55 11.88
N ALA A 81 13.05 4.63 13.15
CA ALA A 81 12.71 5.90 13.77
C ALA A 81 13.90 6.88 13.73
N GLY A 82 13.64 8.12 13.32
CA GLY A 82 14.66 9.17 13.17
C GLY A 82 15.36 9.20 11.81
N ALA A 83 15.02 8.30 10.88
CA ALA A 83 15.54 8.36 9.52
C ALA A 83 15.05 9.60 8.75
N GLU A 84 15.92 10.12 7.89
CA GLU A 84 15.52 11.05 6.84
C GLU A 84 14.99 10.25 5.64
N VAL A 85 13.78 10.57 5.18
CA VAL A 85 13.12 9.85 4.09
C VAL A 85 12.99 10.74 2.85
N PRO A 86 13.26 10.23 1.64
CA PRO A 86 13.07 11.01 0.42
C PRO A 86 11.58 11.22 0.15
N VAL A 87 11.19 12.46 -0.11
CA VAL A 87 9.81 12.85 -0.42
C VAL A 87 9.77 13.69 -1.70
N PHE A 88 8.87 13.34 -2.61
CA PHE A 88 8.61 14.14 -3.81
C PHE A 88 7.37 14.99 -3.60
N ALA A 89 7.53 16.32 -3.64
CA ALA A 89 6.41 17.25 -3.49
C ALA A 89 5.31 17.03 -4.55
N ALA A 90 5.70 16.60 -5.76
CA ALA A 90 4.78 16.25 -6.83
C ALA A 90 3.79 15.14 -6.44
N HIS A 91 4.15 14.24 -5.51
CA HIS A 91 3.27 13.16 -5.05
C HIS A 91 2.23 13.62 -4.01
N ALA A 92 2.14 14.92 -3.73
CA ALA A 92 1.24 15.51 -2.73
C ALA A 92 1.30 14.75 -1.38
N PRO A 93 2.49 14.71 -0.73
CA PRO A 93 2.72 13.84 0.40
C PRO A 93 1.85 14.23 1.61
N ALA A 94 1.40 13.22 2.35
CA ALA A 94 0.77 13.40 3.65
C ALA A 94 1.34 12.38 4.65
N VAL A 95 1.16 12.68 5.93
CA VAL A 95 1.68 11.86 7.04
C VAL A 95 0.51 11.31 7.84
N GLU A 96 0.50 9.99 8.04
CA GLU A 96 -0.48 9.28 8.86
C GLU A 96 0.23 8.64 10.06
N GLY A 97 -0.37 8.74 11.25
CA GLY A 97 0.08 8.02 12.44
C GLY A 97 -0.71 6.72 12.58
N GLU A 98 -0.02 5.60 12.66
CA GLU A 98 -0.62 4.27 12.52
C GLU A 98 -0.18 3.31 13.63
N PHE A 99 -0.98 2.27 13.87
CA PHE A 99 -0.56 1.10 14.63
C PHE A 99 0.02 0.04 13.69
N VAL A 100 1.25 -0.37 13.96
CA VAL A 100 1.93 -1.43 13.21
C VAL A 100 1.88 -2.70 14.03
N PHE A 101 1.18 -3.71 13.50
CA PHE A 101 1.11 -5.04 14.07
C PHE A 101 2.30 -5.87 13.57
N VAL A 102 3.17 -6.29 14.48
CA VAL A 102 4.30 -7.16 14.17
C VAL A 102 3.83 -8.60 14.29
N MET A 103 3.87 -9.32 13.16
CA MET A 103 3.45 -10.72 13.11
C MET A 103 4.58 -11.63 13.62
N GLY A 104 4.27 -12.53 14.56
CA GLY A 104 5.16 -13.61 14.99
C GLY A 104 4.96 -14.89 14.20
N GLU A 105 3.74 -15.10 13.70
CA GLU A 105 3.38 -16.25 12.88
C GLU A 105 2.72 -15.81 11.58
N GLY A 106 2.87 -16.64 10.54
CA GLY A 106 2.20 -16.42 9.28
C GLY A 106 0.71 -16.76 9.35
N LEU A 107 -0.10 -16.07 8.56
CA LEU A 107 -1.52 -16.38 8.34
C LEU A 107 -1.67 -16.97 6.92
N PRO A 108 -1.42 -18.29 6.72
CA PRO A 108 -1.45 -18.90 5.38
C PRO A 108 -2.88 -18.90 4.80
N PRO A 109 -3.04 -18.78 3.47
CA PRO A 109 -4.36 -18.81 2.84
C PRO A 109 -5.16 -20.05 3.25
N ARG A 110 -6.44 -19.87 3.58
CA ARG A 110 -7.39 -20.93 3.90
C ARG A 110 -8.78 -20.57 3.35
N GLU A 111 -9.67 -21.56 3.23
CA GLU A 111 -11.00 -21.35 2.65
C GLU A 111 -11.89 -20.44 3.52
N ALA A 112 -11.85 -20.61 4.84
CA ALA A 112 -12.60 -19.81 5.78
C ALA A 112 -11.87 -18.49 6.11
N PRO A 113 -12.60 -17.36 6.29
CA PRO A 113 -11.96 -16.12 6.72
C PRO A 113 -11.26 -16.28 8.07
N PHE A 114 -10.26 -15.43 8.32
CA PHE A 114 -9.66 -15.30 9.63
C PHE A 114 -10.60 -14.56 10.57
N GLU A 115 -10.80 -15.12 11.76
CA GLU A 115 -11.45 -14.42 12.86
C GLU A 115 -10.44 -13.54 13.59
N ARG A 116 -10.94 -12.63 14.43
CA ARG A 116 -10.07 -11.73 15.20
C ARG A 116 -9.07 -12.52 16.04
N GLU A 117 -9.52 -13.58 16.68
CA GLU A 117 -8.71 -14.41 17.57
C GLU A 117 -7.57 -15.10 16.82
N ASP A 118 -7.80 -15.55 15.58
CA ASP A 118 -6.74 -16.10 14.73
C ASP A 118 -5.64 -15.06 14.47
N VAL A 119 -6.05 -13.83 14.10
CA VAL A 119 -5.11 -12.74 13.79
C VAL A 119 -4.34 -12.34 15.04
N MET A 120 -5.03 -12.16 16.17
CA MET A 120 -4.41 -11.74 17.44
C MET A 120 -3.43 -12.78 17.96
N ALA A 121 -3.68 -14.08 17.76
CA ALA A 121 -2.74 -15.14 18.12
C ALA A 121 -1.44 -15.08 17.30
N ALA A 122 -1.52 -14.62 16.05
CA ALA A 122 -0.35 -14.46 15.17
C ALA A 122 0.43 -13.16 15.41
N VAL A 123 -0.10 -12.20 16.16
CA VAL A 123 0.56 -10.92 16.48
C VAL A 123 1.52 -11.11 17.66
N MET A 124 2.80 -10.83 17.42
CA MET A 124 3.86 -10.84 18.45
C MET A 124 3.95 -9.51 19.21
N GLY A 125 3.54 -8.41 18.60
CA GLY A 125 3.57 -7.10 19.25
C GLY A 125 2.93 -6.00 18.42
N VAL A 126 2.77 -4.83 19.04
CA VAL A 126 2.26 -3.63 18.39
C VAL A 126 3.20 -2.48 18.69
N THR A 127 3.51 -1.68 17.67
CA THR A 127 4.24 -0.42 17.80
C THR A 127 3.49 0.72 17.11
N GLY A 128 3.81 1.96 17.46
CA GLY A 128 3.46 3.10 16.63
C GLY A 128 4.32 3.12 15.36
N GLY A 129 3.73 3.56 14.25
CA GLY A 129 4.43 3.80 12.99
C GLY A 129 3.94 5.09 12.35
N ILE A 130 4.77 5.62 11.46
CA ILE A 130 4.44 6.78 10.63
C ILE A 130 4.39 6.30 9.19
N GLU A 131 3.30 6.57 8.49
CA GLU A 131 3.21 6.34 7.05
C GLU A 131 3.27 7.66 6.30
N VAL A 132 4.21 7.75 5.36
CA VAL A 132 4.28 8.84 4.40
C VAL A 132 3.58 8.38 3.12
N VAL A 133 2.36 8.86 2.91
CA VAL A 133 1.53 8.54 1.75
C VAL A 133 1.75 9.56 0.63
N GLY A 134 1.45 9.17 -0.61
CA GLY A 134 1.51 10.06 -1.76
C GLY A 134 1.00 9.39 -3.04
N SER A 135 0.45 10.20 -3.95
CA SER A 135 -0.10 9.77 -5.25
C SER A 135 0.98 9.76 -6.33
N ARG A 136 0.88 8.81 -7.27
CA ARG A 136 1.64 8.84 -8.54
C ARG A 136 0.77 9.25 -9.73
N PHE A 137 -0.50 9.55 -9.50
CA PHE A 137 -1.39 10.12 -10.49
C PHE A 137 -1.49 11.63 -10.32
N GLU A 138 -1.68 12.32 -11.44
CA GLU A 138 -2.13 13.72 -11.48
C GLU A 138 -3.48 13.93 -10.77
#